data_AF-U9TEU2-F1
#
_entry.id   AF-U9TEU2-F1
#
_cell.length_a   1.000
_cell.length_b   1.000
_cell.length_c   1.000
_cell.angle_alpha   90.00
_cell.angle_beta   90.00
_cell.angle_gamma   90.00
#
_symmetry.space_group_name_H-M   'P 1'
#
loop_
_entity.id
_entity.type
_entity.pdbx_description
1 polymer ?
#
loop_
_entity_poly.entity_id
_entity_poly.type
_entity_poly.pdbx_seq_one_letter_code
_entity_poly.pdbx_strand_id
1 'polypeptide(L)'
;MFIFNLIYILLFIRISLTEYVDYQKTSILAASNDSLLWGTYRPNLYFGTRPRLPESLLTGLIWFGIENASSFSQIRHACDQGDGLDEYSFKKHDGRNFAIQTLSDSKNNIKLKTELLKNSGGGHGGDWAVRISGTPINNNKPSGISFLYYFGLEGDGSIELTNPLDEMGLDTQVELKGETPDLGQFSIILKEDPNNRMPSNVHSKASELADLSKIHYWGRLVPDGDIWRAKELLQGHLISKYQNIIKNPETKSIPPPKYLFALKNEVKENSNFFIFQKMIEGPFQFDIIFQSNSSPIHLDSESLTSGLKSKSQEFDQRFEKTFGLREKGFNDSQIYFAQTIMSNLIGGIGYFYGSSIVDRSFTDSDEDEEEFWTKYREADPRLTPPLALFTATPSRPFFPRGFYWDEGFHQLLIGKWDNDLR
;
A
#
# COMPACT_ATOMS: atom_id res chain seq x y z
N MET A 1 47.85 1.31 -46.57
CA MET A 1 47.11 0.10 -46.15
C MET A 1 47.00 -0.02 -44.62
N PHE A 2 48.10 0.15 -43.87
CA PHE A 2 48.09 0.07 -42.39
C PHE A 2 47.18 1.09 -41.68
N ILE A 3 47.19 2.35 -42.12
CA ILE A 3 46.39 3.43 -41.50
C ILE A 3 44.88 3.19 -41.68
N PHE A 4 44.47 2.67 -42.84
CA PHE A 4 43.07 2.35 -43.12
C PHE A 4 42.54 1.21 -42.25
N ASN A 5 43.35 0.16 -42.02
CA ASN A 5 42.98 -0.92 -41.10
C ASN A 5 42.88 -0.45 -39.65
N LEU A 6 43.76 0.46 -39.21
CA LEU A 6 43.72 1.01 -37.86
C LEU A 6 42.45 1.86 -37.62
N ILE A 7 42.04 2.64 -38.61
CA ILE A 7 40.80 3.44 -38.56
C ILE A 7 39.57 2.51 -38.48
N TYR A 8 39.54 1.44 -39.26
CA TYR A 8 38.43 0.46 -39.23
C TYR A 8 38.33 -0.26 -37.88
N ILE A 9 39.45 -0.67 -37.31
CA ILE A 9 39.49 -1.30 -35.98
C ILE A 9 39.02 -0.33 -34.90
N LEU A 10 39.46 0.93 -34.94
CA LEU A 10 39.04 1.95 -33.99
C LEU A 10 37.55 2.27 -34.12
N LEU A 11 37.00 2.35 -35.34
CA LEU A 11 35.57 2.52 -35.57
C LEU A 11 34.76 1.33 -35.03
N PHE A 12 35.21 0.10 -35.30
CA PHE A 12 34.54 -1.11 -34.82
C PHE A 12 34.55 -1.19 -33.29
N ILE A 13 35.69 -0.92 -32.64
CA ILE A 13 35.79 -0.85 -31.18
C ILE A 13 34.85 0.24 -30.62
N ARG A 14 34.77 1.40 -31.28
CA ARG A 14 33.89 2.49 -30.83
C ARG A 14 32.41 2.13 -30.96
N ILE A 15 32.02 1.47 -32.04
CA ILE A 15 30.64 0.99 -32.25
C ILE A 15 30.29 -0.07 -31.22
N SER A 16 31.14 -1.09 -31.02
CA SER A 16 30.90 -2.14 -30.01
C SER A 16 30.88 -1.60 -28.58
N LEU A 17 31.70 -0.61 -28.25
CA LEU A 17 31.64 0.07 -26.95
C LEU A 17 30.35 0.88 -26.78
N THR A 18 29.85 1.51 -27.84
CA THR A 18 28.59 2.27 -27.80
C THR A 18 27.40 1.32 -27.62
N GLU A 19 27.34 0.23 -28.38
CA GLU A 19 26.30 -0.81 -28.25
C GLU A 19 26.32 -1.47 -26.87
N TYR A 20 27.52 -1.74 -26.31
CA TYR A 20 27.66 -2.29 -24.96
C TYR A 20 27.18 -1.31 -23.88
N VAL A 21 27.52 -0.02 -24.01
CA VAL A 21 27.07 1.03 -23.07
C VAL A 21 25.56 1.23 -23.16
N ASP A 22 24.98 1.20 -24.37
CA ASP A 22 23.53 1.33 -24.55
C ASP A 22 22.79 0.10 -24.02
N TYR A 23 23.30 -1.12 -24.26
CA TYR A 23 22.77 -2.33 -23.64
C TYR A 23 22.81 -2.28 -22.11
N GLN A 24 23.93 -1.81 -21.53
CA GLN A 24 24.03 -1.63 -20.08
C GLN A 24 23.01 -0.60 -19.57
N LYS A 25 22.86 0.55 -20.23
CA LYS A 25 21.84 1.55 -19.87
C LYS A 25 20.43 0.97 -19.94
N THR A 26 20.08 0.23 -20.99
CA THR A 26 18.77 -0.39 -21.14
C THR A 26 18.54 -1.45 -20.06
N SER A 27 19.54 -2.26 -19.74
CA SER A 27 19.44 -3.25 -18.65
C SER A 27 19.28 -2.61 -17.27
N ILE A 28 19.97 -1.48 -17.00
CA ILE A 28 19.86 -0.72 -15.76
C ILE A 28 18.48 -0.04 -15.66
N LEU A 29 17.96 0.52 -16.75
CA LEU A 29 16.62 1.10 -16.81
C LEU A 29 15.53 0.05 -16.61
N ALA A 30 15.66 -1.11 -17.25
CA ALA A 30 14.76 -2.24 -17.05
C ALA A 30 14.77 -2.72 -15.59
N ALA A 31 15.95 -3.00 -15.02
CA ALA A 31 16.07 -3.41 -13.62
C ALA A 31 15.59 -2.34 -12.62
N SER A 32 15.80 -1.05 -12.93
CA SER A 32 15.28 0.05 -12.12
C SER A 32 13.75 0.07 -12.16
N ASN A 33 13.16 -0.01 -13.35
CA ASN A 33 11.71 -0.06 -13.53
C ASN A 33 11.09 -1.28 -12.85
N ASP A 34 11.72 -2.45 -12.96
CA ASP A 34 11.26 -3.67 -12.28
C ASP A 34 11.26 -3.47 -10.76
N SER A 35 12.33 -2.88 -10.22
CA SER A 35 12.43 -2.60 -8.78
C SER A 35 11.48 -1.51 -8.29
N LEU A 36 10.95 -0.69 -9.19
CA LEU A 36 10.02 0.40 -8.88
C LEU A 36 8.59 0.09 -9.31
N LEU A 37 8.30 -1.06 -9.92
CA LEU A 37 6.95 -1.37 -10.35
C LEU A 37 6.01 -1.35 -9.13
N TRP A 38 6.33 -2.12 -8.10
CA TRP A 38 5.55 -2.19 -6.86
C TRP A 38 6.08 -1.26 -5.77
N GLY A 39 5.21 -0.72 -4.92
CA GLY A 39 5.63 0.00 -3.73
C GLY A 39 4.47 0.43 -2.85
N THR A 40 4.78 1.11 -1.74
CA THR A 40 3.78 1.76 -0.87
C THR A 40 3.27 3.07 -1.48
N TYR A 41 2.97 3.06 -2.78
CA TYR A 41 2.69 4.24 -3.61
C TYR A 41 1.28 4.81 -3.42
N ARG A 42 0.70 4.61 -2.23
CA ARG A 42 -0.59 5.13 -1.78
C ARG A 42 -0.40 5.96 -0.51
N PRO A 43 0.34 7.08 -0.57
CA PRO A 43 0.80 7.81 0.61
C PRO A 43 -0.34 8.38 1.48
N ASN A 44 -1.53 8.56 0.88
CA ASN A 44 -2.75 8.94 1.59
C ASN A 44 -3.25 7.88 2.57
N LEU A 45 -2.83 6.62 2.46
CA LEU A 45 -3.23 5.54 3.37
C LEU A 45 -2.21 5.34 4.48
N TYR A 46 -2.68 4.83 5.63
CA TYR A 46 -1.77 4.38 6.69
C TYR A 46 -0.84 3.27 6.19
N PHE A 47 -1.39 2.31 5.44
CA PHE A 47 -0.64 1.32 4.69
C PHE A 47 -1.45 0.80 3.50
N GLY A 48 -0.80 0.68 2.35
CA GLY A 48 -1.34 0.08 1.13
C GLY A 48 -0.28 0.05 0.04
N THR A 49 -0.37 -0.92 -0.86
CA THR A 49 0.52 -1.06 -2.01
C THR A 49 -0.26 -0.87 -3.31
N ARG A 50 0.46 -0.45 -4.35
CA ARG A 50 0.00 -0.47 -5.74
C ARG A 50 1.20 -0.55 -6.69
N PRO A 51 1.01 -1.00 -7.93
CA PRO A 51 2.03 -0.85 -8.94
C PRO A 51 2.00 0.57 -9.54
N ARG A 52 3.10 0.98 -10.19
CA ARG A 52 3.22 2.16 -11.06
C ARG A 52 2.53 1.92 -12.41
N LEU A 53 1.32 1.39 -12.36
CA LEU A 53 0.47 1.12 -13.52
C LEU A 53 -0.84 1.89 -13.36
N PRO A 54 -1.38 2.47 -14.45
CA PRO A 54 -2.75 2.95 -14.46
C PRO A 54 -3.71 1.79 -14.16
N GLU A 55 -4.87 2.08 -13.58
CA GLU A 55 -6.01 1.13 -13.49
C GLU A 55 -5.57 -0.31 -13.20
N SER A 56 -5.15 -0.58 -11.96
CA SER A 56 -4.47 -1.83 -11.61
C SER A 56 -4.80 -2.26 -10.19
N LEU A 57 -4.13 -3.30 -9.69
CA LEU A 57 -4.36 -3.85 -8.37
C LEU A 57 -3.99 -2.84 -7.27
N LEU A 58 -4.98 -2.49 -6.44
CA LEU A 58 -4.86 -1.66 -5.25
C LEU A 58 -5.06 -2.52 -4.00
N THR A 59 -4.20 -2.31 -3.00
CA THR A 59 -4.32 -2.99 -1.71
C THR A 59 -4.35 -1.99 -0.56
N GLY A 60 -4.95 -2.36 0.58
CA GLY A 60 -4.93 -1.49 1.75
C GLY A 60 -5.31 -2.17 3.05
N LEU A 61 -4.71 -1.67 4.12
CA LEU A 61 -5.01 -2.06 5.50
C LEU A 61 -6.14 -1.20 6.06
N ILE A 62 -7.07 -1.83 6.78
CA ILE A 62 -8.11 -1.18 7.57
C ILE A 62 -8.13 -1.83 8.96
N TRP A 63 -8.31 -1.04 10.02
CA TRP A 63 -8.58 -1.61 11.34
C TRP A 63 -9.48 -0.72 12.20
N PHE A 64 -10.13 -1.34 13.19
CA PHE A 64 -10.91 -0.65 14.23
C PHE A 64 -11.06 -1.54 15.47
N GLY A 65 -11.38 -0.94 16.63
CA GLY A 65 -11.63 -1.69 17.87
C GLY A 65 -12.95 -2.48 17.83
N ILE A 66 -13.09 -3.51 18.68
CA ILE A 66 -14.27 -4.40 18.67
C ILE A 66 -15.12 -4.31 19.94
N GLU A 67 -14.67 -3.51 20.91
CA GLU A 67 -15.28 -3.44 22.24
C GLU A 67 -16.58 -2.64 22.26
N ASN A 68 -16.66 -1.55 21.49
CA ASN A 68 -17.75 -0.58 21.56
C ASN A 68 -18.39 -0.33 20.19
N ALA A 69 -19.67 0.02 20.18
CA ALA A 69 -20.36 0.38 18.93
C ALA A 69 -19.75 1.61 18.24
N SER A 70 -19.19 2.55 19.03
CA SER A 70 -18.48 3.72 18.51
C SER A 70 -17.17 3.37 17.80
N SER A 71 -16.60 2.17 18.01
CA SER A 71 -15.38 1.78 17.32
C SER A 71 -15.57 1.69 15.80
N PHE A 72 -16.79 1.40 15.34
CA PHE A 72 -17.13 1.40 13.91
C PHE A 72 -17.08 2.79 13.27
N SER A 73 -17.32 3.87 14.02
CA SER A 73 -17.11 5.24 13.49
C SER A 73 -15.64 5.67 13.53
N GLN A 74 -14.77 4.87 14.14
CA GLN A 74 -13.34 5.13 14.32
C GLN A 74 -12.47 4.17 13.49
N ILE A 75 -12.91 3.89 12.26
CA ILE A 75 -12.17 3.08 11.30
C ILE A 75 -10.95 3.82 10.77
N ARG A 76 -9.77 3.21 10.94
CA ARG A 76 -8.49 3.67 10.40
C ARG A 76 -8.30 3.13 9.00
N HIS A 77 -7.94 3.98 8.05
CA HIS A 77 -7.66 3.62 6.65
C HIS A 77 -6.77 4.66 5.98
N ALA A 78 -7.34 5.83 5.64
CA ALA A 78 -6.60 7.00 5.22
C ALA A 78 -5.86 7.65 6.41
N CYS A 79 -4.73 8.28 6.16
CA CYS A 79 -4.02 9.08 7.16
C CYS A 79 -4.88 10.30 7.52
N ASP A 80 -5.43 10.32 8.73
CA ASP A 80 -6.23 11.43 9.23
C ASP A 80 -5.71 11.86 10.60
N GLN A 81 -5.48 13.17 10.80
CA GLN A 81 -5.11 13.67 12.12
C GLN A 81 -6.21 13.51 13.16
N GLY A 82 -7.48 13.51 12.74
CA GLY A 82 -8.65 13.29 13.59
C GLY A 82 -8.70 11.89 14.20
N ASP A 83 -8.03 10.91 13.57
CA ASP A 83 -7.90 9.57 14.15
C ASP A 83 -7.12 9.59 15.47
N GLY A 84 -6.18 10.54 15.62
CA GLY A 84 -5.41 10.74 16.85
C GLY A 84 -4.52 9.55 17.21
N LEU A 85 -3.84 8.97 16.21
CA LEU A 85 -2.75 8.02 16.44
C LEU A 85 -1.59 8.72 17.14
N ASP A 86 -0.94 8.03 18.07
CA ASP A 86 0.25 8.56 18.76
C ASP A 86 1.45 8.63 17.81
N GLU A 87 1.48 7.72 16.83
CA GLU A 87 2.54 7.61 15.85
C GLU A 87 2.04 6.89 14.60
N TYR A 88 2.49 7.33 13.43
CA TYR A 88 2.57 6.50 12.23
C TYR A 88 3.78 6.97 11.44
N SER A 89 4.81 6.13 11.34
CA SER A 89 6.04 6.54 10.66
C SER A 89 6.82 5.36 10.11
N PHE A 90 7.37 5.56 8.91
CA PHE A 90 8.40 4.67 8.38
C PHE A 90 9.69 4.84 9.18
N LYS A 91 10.22 3.75 9.70
CA LYS A 91 11.48 3.70 10.46
C LYS A 91 12.67 3.44 9.55
N LYS A 92 12.45 2.60 8.54
CA LYS A 92 13.38 2.30 7.46
C LYS A 92 12.57 2.18 6.19
N HIS A 93 12.96 2.86 5.12
CA HIS A 93 12.34 2.72 3.80
C HIS A 93 13.39 3.02 2.75
N ASP A 94 13.75 2.04 1.92
CA ASP A 94 14.82 2.20 0.93
C ASP A 94 14.33 2.76 -0.41
N GLY A 95 13.01 2.75 -0.63
CA GLY A 95 12.36 3.26 -1.85
C GLY A 95 12.27 2.22 -2.97
N ARG A 96 12.88 1.05 -2.78
CA ARG A 96 12.99 0.01 -3.82
C ARG A 96 12.54 -1.36 -3.39
N ASN A 97 12.96 -1.90 -2.26
CA ASN A 97 12.69 -3.31 -1.93
C ASN A 97 12.30 -3.56 -0.48
N PHE A 98 12.38 -2.56 0.40
CA PHE A 98 12.26 -2.77 1.82
C PHE A 98 11.67 -1.57 2.56
N ALA A 99 10.74 -1.86 3.47
CA ALA A 99 10.22 -0.86 4.39
C ALA A 99 9.83 -1.47 5.75
N ILE A 100 10.02 -0.71 6.83
CA ILE A 100 9.48 -0.97 8.17
C ILE A 100 8.75 0.30 8.61
N GLN A 101 7.49 0.16 8.99
CA GLN A 101 6.69 1.23 9.57
C GLN A 101 6.08 0.78 10.90
N THR A 102 5.93 1.74 11.81
CA THR A 102 5.25 1.57 13.09
C THR A 102 4.02 2.47 13.10
N LEU A 103 2.90 1.97 13.61
CA LEU A 103 1.70 2.75 13.92
C LEU A 103 1.27 2.49 15.36
N SER A 104 1.12 3.53 16.18
CA SER A 104 0.70 3.43 17.58
C SER A 104 -0.69 4.04 17.73
N ASP A 105 -1.67 3.21 18.10
CA ASP A 105 -3.07 3.59 18.27
C ASP A 105 -3.49 3.29 19.72
N SER A 106 -3.21 4.23 20.64
CA SER A 106 -3.58 4.12 22.05
C SER A 106 -5.08 4.00 22.29
N LYS A 107 -5.94 4.50 21.37
CA LYS A 107 -7.40 4.36 21.50
C LYS A 107 -7.83 2.90 21.38
N ASN A 108 -7.17 2.14 20.52
CA ASN A 108 -7.37 0.70 20.36
C ASN A 108 -6.35 -0.15 21.15
N ASN A 109 -5.49 0.48 21.94
CA ASN A 109 -4.43 -0.17 22.73
C ASN A 109 -3.50 -1.08 21.90
N ILE A 110 -3.22 -0.72 20.65
CA ILE A 110 -2.43 -1.54 19.74
C ILE A 110 -1.30 -0.74 19.11
N LYS A 111 -0.12 -1.36 19.05
CA LYS A 111 1.01 -0.91 18.25
C LYS A 111 1.17 -1.87 17.08
N LEU A 112 0.87 -1.39 15.87
CA LEU A 112 1.03 -2.11 14.63
C LEU A 112 2.43 -1.88 14.06
N LYS A 113 2.94 -2.89 13.37
CA LYS A 113 4.16 -2.84 12.59
C LYS A 113 3.89 -3.44 11.22
N THR A 114 4.22 -2.71 10.17
CA THR A 114 4.17 -3.20 8.78
C THR A 114 5.59 -3.32 8.25
N GLU A 115 5.91 -4.48 7.66
CA GLU A 115 7.25 -4.81 7.17
C GLU A 115 7.14 -5.34 5.75
N LEU A 116 7.54 -4.53 4.78
CA LEU A 116 7.49 -4.86 3.36
C LEU A 116 8.86 -5.37 2.89
N LEU A 117 8.83 -6.45 2.13
CA LEU A 117 9.95 -6.96 1.34
C LEU A 117 9.49 -7.18 -0.10
N LYS A 118 10.31 -6.78 -1.07
CA LYS A 118 10.10 -7.08 -2.49
C LYS A 118 11.26 -7.90 -3.03
N ASN A 119 10.92 -8.88 -3.87
CA ASN A 119 11.85 -9.64 -4.67
C ASN A 119 11.59 -9.32 -6.14
N SER A 120 12.24 -8.26 -6.61
CA SER A 120 12.07 -7.76 -7.98
C SER A 120 12.67 -8.75 -8.99
N GLY A 121 11.99 -8.97 -10.11
CA GLY A 121 12.43 -9.88 -11.16
C GLY A 121 11.26 -10.44 -11.98
N GLY A 122 11.52 -11.46 -12.78
CA GLY A 122 10.52 -11.98 -13.71
C GLY A 122 10.18 -11.00 -14.83
N GLY A 123 9.04 -11.20 -15.50
CA GLY A 123 8.57 -10.34 -16.58
C GLY A 123 7.63 -9.21 -16.14
N HIS A 124 7.22 -9.19 -14.87
CA HIS A 124 6.12 -8.34 -14.37
C HIS A 124 6.40 -7.76 -12.96
N GLY A 125 7.66 -7.39 -12.67
CA GLY A 125 8.07 -6.71 -11.43
C GLY A 125 8.14 -7.58 -10.16
N GLY A 126 8.02 -8.89 -10.30
CA GLY A 126 8.35 -9.89 -9.29
C GLY A 126 7.34 -10.01 -8.15
N ASP A 127 7.85 -10.38 -6.99
CA ASP A 127 7.05 -10.71 -5.81
C ASP A 127 7.18 -9.63 -4.75
N TRP A 128 6.16 -9.49 -3.92
CA TRP A 128 6.25 -8.71 -2.69
C TRP A 128 5.49 -9.36 -1.56
N ALA A 129 5.96 -9.15 -0.35
CA ALA A 129 5.29 -9.62 0.85
C ALA A 129 5.33 -8.55 1.93
N VAL A 130 4.22 -8.38 2.65
CA VAL A 130 4.15 -7.57 3.85
C VAL A 130 3.78 -8.44 5.04
N ARG A 131 4.57 -8.32 6.10
CA ARG A 131 4.22 -8.80 7.43
C ARG A 131 3.57 -7.67 8.21
N ILE A 132 2.37 -7.92 8.73
CA ILE A 132 1.67 -7.00 9.62
C ILE A 132 1.51 -7.65 10.98
N SER A 133 2.14 -7.06 11.99
CA SER A 133 2.06 -7.54 13.37
C SER A 133 1.47 -6.47 14.28
N GLY A 134 0.82 -6.90 15.35
CA GLY A 134 0.26 -6.02 16.37
C GLY A 134 0.63 -6.50 17.76
N THR A 135 1.05 -5.58 18.63
CA THR A 135 1.32 -5.85 20.05
C THR A 135 0.55 -4.88 20.94
N PRO A 136 0.01 -5.31 22.09
CA PRO A 136 -0.65 -4.40 23.01
C PRO A 136 0.30 -3.29 23.48
N ILE A 137 -0.18 -2.04 23.52
CA ILE A 137 0.60 -0.93 24.13
C ILE A 137 0.65 -1.11 25.65
N ASN A 138 -0.46 -1.54 26.23
CA ASN A 138 -0.59 -1.90 27.64
C ASN A 138 -1.21 -3.30 27.77
N ASN A 139 -0.42 -4.26 28.26
CA ASN A 139 -0.83 -5.66 28.44
C ASN A 139 -1.98 -5.87 29.43
N ASN A 140 -2.31 -4.86 30.24
CA ASN A 140 -3.39 -4.91 31.22
C ASN A 140 -4.73 -4.38 30.68
N LYS A 141 -4.80 -3.99 29.41
CA LYS A 141 -6.01 -3.49 28.75
C LYS A 141 -6.37 -4.39 27.55
N PRO A 142 -7.65 -4.53 27.20
CA PRO A 142 -8.06 -5.22 25.97
C PRO A 142 -7.34 -4.62 24.75
N SER A 143 -6.95 -5.48 23.81
CA SER A 143 -6.30 -5.08 22.55
C SER A 143 -6.96 -5.74 21.34
N GLY A 144 -8.22 -6.15 21.50
CA GLY A 144 -9.04 -6.73 20.45
C GLY A 144 -9.30 -5.72 19.34
N ILE A 145 -8.95 -6.09 18.11
CA ILE A 145 -9.22 -5.30 16.91
C ILE A 145 -9.89 -6.16 15.85
N SER A 146 -10.60 -5.48 14.95
CA SER A 146 -10.95 -5.99 13.64
C SER A 146 -9.82 -5.63 12.69
N PHE A 147 -9.01 -6.61 12.30
CA PHE A 147 -8.03 -6.46 11.23
C PHE A 147 -8.71 -6.73 9.89
N LEU A 148 -8.54 -5.83 8.91
CA LEU A 148 -9.01 -6.06 7.56
C LEU A 148 -7.96 -5.69 6.52
N TYR A 149 -7.91 -6.49 5.45
CA TYR A 149 -7.07 -6.21 4.30
C TYR A 149 -7.89 -6.41 3.03
N TYR A 150 -7.81 -5.46 2.11
CA TYR A 150 -8.56 -5.51 0.86
C TYR A 150 -7.65 -5.52 -0.36
N PHE A 151 -8.19 -6.08 -1.43
CA PHE A 151 -7.64 -6.13 -2.77
C PHE A 151 -8.72 -5.65 -3.73
N GLY A 152 -8.39 -4.69 -4.58
CA GLY A 152 -9.30 -4.19 -5.61
C GLY A 152 -8.59 -4.06 -6.93
N LEU A 153 -9.14 -4.65 -7.98
CA LEU A 153 -8.62 -4.60 -9.33
C LEU A 153 -9.43 -3.61 -10.18
N GLU A 154 -8.76 -2.58 -10.69
CA GLU A 154 -9.33 -1.70 -11.72
C GLU A 154 -8.78 -2.10 -13.09
N GLY A 155 -9.49 -1.74 -14.15
CA GLY A 155 -9.07 -1.99 -15.53
C GLY A 155 -9.27 -3.43 -16.01
N ASP A 156 -8.60 -3.77 -17.11
CA ASP A 156 -8.74 -5.08 -17.75
C ASP A 156 -8.10 -6.20 -16.91
N GLY A 157 -8.86 -7.26 -16.67
CA GLY A 157 -8.39 -8.45 -16.00
C GLY A 157 -9.43 -9.06 -15.08
N SER A 158 -8.98 -10.01 -14.26
CA SER A 158 -9.83 -10.68 -13.28
C SER A 158 -9.05 -11.03 -12.02
N ILE A 159 -9.75 -11.09 -10.90
CA ILE A 159 -9.24 -11.62 -9.63
C ILE A 159 -10.33 -12.45 -8.97
N GLU A 160 -9.97 -13.63 -8.48
CA GLU A 160 -10.91 -14.63 -7.98
C GLU A 160 -10.42 -15.25 -6.68
N LEU A 161 -11.34 -15.47 -5.74
CA LEU A 161 -11.11 -16.20 -4.50
C LEU A 161 -11.15 -17.70 -4.81
N THR A 162 -10.03 -18.40 -4.61
CA THR A 162 -9.92 -19.83 -4.94
C THR A 162 -10.30 -20.75 -3.78
N ASN A 163 -10.37 -20.20 -2.56
CA ASN A 163 -10.85 -20.95 -1.41
C ASN A 163 -12.30 -21.44 -1.62
N PRO A 164 -12.64 -22.66 -1.15
CA PRO A 164 -14.03 -23.08 -1.04
C PRO A 164 -14.81 -22.09 -0.17
N LEU A 165 -15.91 -21.55 -0.70
CA LEU A 165 -16.75 -20.62 0.03
C LEU A 165 -17.45 -21.34 1.21
N ASP A 166 -17.40 -20.73 2.39
CA ASP A 166 -18.03 -21.20 3.61
C ASP A 166 -18.78 -20.03 4.25
N GLU A 167 -20.08 -20.20 4.49
CA GLU A 167 -20.93 -19.19 5.15
C GLU A 167 -20.42 -18.82 6.54
N MET A 168 -19.70 -19.73 7.21
CA MET A 168 -19.09 -19.49 8.53
C MET A 168 -17.73 -18.80 8.46
N GLY A 169 -17.04 -18.83 7.31
CA GLY A 169 -15.75 -18.17 7.06
C GLY A 169 -14.63 -19.16 6.75
N LEU A 170 -13.42 -18.63 6.53
CA LEU A 170 -12.23 -19.40 6.16
C LEU A 170 -11.32 -19.62 7.38
N ASP A 171 -10.66 -20.77 7.49
CA ASP A 171 -9.91 -21.11 8.71
C ASP A 171 -8.63 -20.28 8.86
N THR A 172 -7.63 -20.45 7.98
CA THR A 172 -6.27 -19.91 8.24
C THR A 172 -5.55 -19.28 7.06
N GLN A 173 -5.94 -19.60 5.82
CA GLN A 173 -5.29 -19.07 4.62
C GLN A 173 -6.32 -18.67 3.57
N VAL A 174 -6.15 -17.47 3.03
CA VAL A 174 -6.87 -16.95 1.88
C VAL A 174 -5.94 -17.02 0.67
N GLU A 175 -6.46 -17.44 -0.46
CA GLU A 175 -5.76 -17.45 -1.75
C GLU A 175 -6.65 -16.80 -2.82
N LEU A 176 -6.12 -15.75 -3.46
CA LEU A 176 -6.68 -15.17 -4.66
C LEU A 176 -5.78 -15.51 -5.84
N LYS A 177 -6.37 -15.70 -7.01
CA LYS A 177 -5.64 -15.72 -8.29
C LYS A 177 -6.16 -14.61 -9.18
N GLY A 178 -5.27 -14.00 -9.94
CA GLY A 178 -5.66 -12.98 -10.89
C GLY A 178 -4.78 -12.96 -12.12
N GLU A 179 -5.27 -12.25 -13.13
CA GLU A 179 -4.57 -12.03 -14.39
C GLU A 179 -4.91 -10.64 -14.90
N THR A 180 -3.89 -9.88 -15.29
CA THR A 180 -4.06 -8.63 -16.05
C THR A 180 -3.07 -8.59 -17.21
N PRO A 181 -3.31 -7.76 -18.24
CA PRO A 181 -2.35 -7.56 -19.32
C PRO A 181 -0.96 -7.13 -18.83
N ASP A 182 -0.88 -6.28 -17.81
CA ASP A 182 0.37 -5.67 -17.34
C ASP A 182 1.10 -6.46 -16.23
N LEU A 183 0.36 -7.23 -15.41
CA LEU A 183 0.95 -8.02 -14.32
C LEU A 183 1.09 -9.50 -14.68
N GLY A 184 0.52 -9.92 -15.82
CA GLY A 184 0.35 -11.32 -16.16
C GLY A 184 -0.48 -12.05 -15.10
N GLN A 185 -0.27 -13.36 -15.00
CA GLN A 185 -0.88 -14.18 -13.96
C GLN A 185 -0.17 -14.00 -12.62
N PHE A 186 -0.94 -13.91 -11.55
CA PHE A 186 -0.44 -13.77 -10.19
C PHE A 186 -1.32 -14.49 -9.17
N SER A 187 -0.74 -14.75 -8.00
CA SER A 187 -1.44 -15.25 -6.82
C SER A 187 -1.24 -14.31 -5.65
N ILE A 188 -2.24 -14.22 -4.77
CA ILE A 188 -2.16 -13.48 -3.52
C ILE A 188 -2.53 -14.42 -2.38
N ILE A 189 -1.69 -14.45 -1.35
CA ILE A 189 -1.88 -15.30 -0.18
C ILE A 189 -1.95 -14.38 1.04
N LEU A 190 -3.02 -14.50 1.83
CA LEU A 190 -3.09 -13.93 3.18
C LEU A 190 -3.08 -15.08 4.16
N LYS A 191 -2.06 -15.11 5.02
CA LYS A 191 -1.80 -16.17 5.99
C LYS A 191 -1.71 -15.61 7.40
N GLU A 192 -2.44 -16.22 8.31
CA GLU A 192 -2.33 -15.88 9.74
C GLU A 192 -1.24 -16.70 10.44
N ASP A 193 -0.59 -16.11 11.44
CA ASP A 193 0.33 -16.84 12.29
C ASP A 193 -0.44 -17.84 13.17
N PRO A 194 0.01 -19.11 13.32
CA PRO A 194 -0.68 -20.10 14.15
C PRO A 194 -0.84 -19.71 15.62
N ASN A 195 -0.03 -18.76 16.12
CA ASN A 195 -0.12 -18.25 17.49
C ASN A 195 -1.12 -17.09 17.65
N ASN A 196 -1.78 -16.68 16.57
CA ASN A 196 -2.83 -15.67 16.61
C ASN A 196 -3.97 -16.13 17.51
N ARG A 197 -4.44 -15.23 18.38
CA ARG A 197 -5.48 -15.55 19.36
C ARG A 197 -6.74 -14.75 19.07
N MET A 198 -7.86 -15.44 19.13
CA MET A 198 -9.16 -14.80 19.16
C MET A 198 -9.28 -13.94 20.43
N PRO A 199 -9.92 -12.76 20.38
CA PRO A 199 -10.12 -11.93 21.56
C PRO A 199 -10.83 -12.69 22.68
N SER A 200 -10.33 -12.55 23.90
CA SER A 200 -10.83 -13.23 25.11
C SER A 200 -12.34 -13.02 25.38
N ASN A 201 -12.91 -11.91 24.90
CA ASN A 201 -14.33 -11.58 25.03
C ASN A 201 -15.19 -12.10 23.86
N VAL A 202 -14.62 -12.84 22.91
CA VAL A 202 -15.31 -13.45 21.77
C VAL A 202 -15.55 -14.94 22.06
N HIS A 203 -16.73 -15.44 21.68
CA HIS A 203 -17.06 -16.85 21.80
C HIS A 203 -17.40 -17.39 20.41
N SER A 204 -16.56 -18.26 19.84
CA SER A 204 -16.59 -18.70 18.44
C SER A 204 -17.96 -19.26 17.97
N LYS A 205 -18.72 -19.88 18.86
CA LYS A 205 -20.04 -20.50 18.56
C LYS A 205 -21.22 -19.83 19.26
N ALA A 206 -21.06 -18.62 19.80
CA ALA A 206 -22.12 -17.97 20.56
C ALA A 206 -23.20 -17.29 19.69
N SER A 207 -23.00 -17.19 18.37
CA SER A 207 -23.95 -16.56 17.48
C SER A 207 -24.06 -17.29 16.14
N GLU A 208 -25.29 -17.53 15.69
CA GLU A 208 -25.57 -17.99 14.32
C GLU A 208 -25.21 -16.94 13.25
N LEU A 209 -24.83 -15.72 13.65
CA LEU A 209 -24.54 -14.61 12.73
C LEU A 209 -23.14 -14.67 12.11
N ALA A 210 -22.14 -15.22 12.82
CA ALA A 210 -20.74 -15.31 12.39
C ALA A 210 -19.90 -16.15 13.37
N ASP A 211 -19.03 -17.01 12.85
CA ASP A 211 -17.93 -17.62 13.62
C ASP A 211 -16.71 -16.71 13.59
N LEU A 212 -16.59 -15.87 14.62
CA LEU A 212 -15.51 -14.88 14.75
C LEU A 212 -14.11 -15.47 14.97
N SER A 213 -13.98 -16.80 15.08
CA SER A 213 -12.67 -17.47 15.04
C SER A 213 -12.13 -17.62 13.63
N LYS A 214 -12.97 -17.44 12.60
CA LYS A 214 -12.60 -17.57 11.19
C LYS A 214 -12.30 -16.21 10.55
N ILE A 215 -11.69 -16.26 9.37
CA ILE A 215 -11.53 -15.12 8.47
C ILE A 215 -12.86 -14.92 7.72
N HIS A 216 -13.47 -13.76 7.88
CA HIS A 216 -14.65 -13.38 7.13
C HIS A 216 -14.28 -12.64 5.85
N TYR A 217 -15.10 -12.74 4.81
CA TYR A 217 -14.79 -12.17 3.51
C TYR A 217 -16.00 -11.52 2.84
N TRP A 218 -15.75 -10.51 2.02
CA TRP A 218 -16.77 -9.88 1.19
C TRP A 218 -16.21 -9.54 -0.19
N GLY A 219 -16.85 -10.06 -1.23
CA GLY A 219 -16.52 -9.85 -2.64
C GLY A 219 -17.65 -9.16 -3.39
N ARG A 220 -17.33 -8.09 -4.12
CA ARG A 220 -18.24 -7.36 -5.00
C ARG A 220 -17.53 -6.81 -6.24
N LEU A 221 -18.33 -6.55 -7.27
CA LEU A 221 -17.95 -5.67 -8.37
C LEU A 221 -18.02 -4.21 -7.89
N VAL A 222 -16.94 -3.48 -8.08
CA VAL A 222 -16.78 -2.05 -7.81
C VAL A 222 -16.33 -1.39 -9.12
N PRO A 223 -17.00 -0.33 -9.60
CA PRO A 223 -16.58 0.37 -10.81
C PRO A 223 -15.15 0.90 -10.72
N ASP A 224 -14.48 1.01 -11.88
CA ASP A 224 -13.17 1.65 -11.96
C ASP A 224 -13.25 3.10 -11.45
N GLY A 225 -12.24 3.50 -10.69
CA GLY A 225 -12.19 4.81 -10.05
C GLY A 225 -12.97 4.89 -8.74
N ASP A 226 -13.64 3.82 -8.28
CA ASP A 226 -14.34 3.78 -6.98
C ASP A 226 -13.63 2.90 -5.94
N ILE A 227 -12.60 2.12 -6.28
CA ILE A 227 -11.91 1.21 -5.33
C ILE A 227 -11.22 1.96 -4.19
N TRP A 228 -10.80 3.21 -4.43
CA TRP A 228 -10.20 4.05 -3.38
C TRP A 228 -11.16 4.29 -2.20
N ARG A 229 -12.48 4.15 -2.41
CA ARG A 229 -13.56 4.32 -1.41
C ARG A 229 -13.79 3.08 -0.56
N ALA A 230 -12.77 2.22 -0.41
CA ALA A 230 -12.88 0.94 0.29
C ALA A 230 -13.45 1.07 1.72
N LYS A 231 -13.11 2.14 2.45
CA LYS A 231 -13.64 2.43 3.79
C LYS A 231 -15.15 2.70 3.73
N GLU A 232 -15.62 3.53 2.80
CA GLU A 232 -17.02 3.89 2.63
C GLU A 232 -17.85 2.68 2.16
N LEU A 233 -17.30 1.87 1.25
CA LEU A 233 -17.91 0.62 0.78
C LEU A 233 -18.10 -0.38 1.94
N LEU A 234 -17.05 -0.57 2.75
CA LEU A 234 -17.11 -1.38 3.98
C LEU A 234 -18.17 -0.84 4.94
N GLN A 235 -18.18 0.47 5.19
CA GLN A 235 -19.15 1.09 6.09
C GLN A 235 -20.59 0.89 5.59
N GLY A 236 -20.84 1.10 4.31
CA GLY A 236 -22.14 0.87 3.68
C GLY A 236 -22.60 -0.58 3.82
N HIS A 237 -21.70 -1.54 3.60
CA HIS A 237 -21.99 -2.97 3.78
C HIS A 237 -22.38 -3.29 5.23
N LEU A 238 -21.58 -2.84 6.21
CA LEU A 238 -21.83 -3.11 7.62
C LEU A 238 -23.10 -2.42 8.13
N ILE A 239 -23.39 -1.19 7.68
CA ILE A 239 -24.65 -0.49 8.00
C ILE A 239 -25.85 -1.24 7.43
N SER A 240 -25.77 -1.70 6.17
CA SER A 240 -26.86 -2.47 5.56
C SER A 240 -27.12 -3.77 6.32
N LYS A 241 -26.05 -4.50 6.70
CA LYS A 241 -26.15 -5.70 7.55
C LYS A 241 -26.84 -5.38 8.88
N TYR A 242 -26.38 -4.34 9.58
CA TYR A 242 -26.96 -3.90 10.86
C TYR A 242 -28.46 -3.58 10.73
N GLN A 243 -28.85 -2.84 9.69
CA GLN A 243 -30.26 -2.52 9.43
C GLN A 243 -31.10 -3.77 9.15
N ASN A 244 -30.57 -4.75 8.41
CA ASN A 244 -31.26 -6.01 8.14
C ASN A 244 -31.48 -6.84 9.41
N ILE A 245 -30.50 -6.87 10.31
CA ILE A 245 -30.61 -7.57 11.61
C ILE A 245 -31.71 -6.92 12.46
N ILE A 246 -31.72 -5.60 12.59
CA ILE A 246 -32.71 -4.91 13.44
C ILE A 246 -34.12 -4.94 12.86
N LYS A 247 -34.27 -4.96 11.54
CA LYS A 247 -35.57 -5.09 10.89
C LYS A 247 -36.13 -6.50 10.92
N ASN A 248 -35.31 -7.52 11.18
CA ASN A 248 -35.78 -8.90 11.26
C ASN A 248 -36.67 -9.09 12.51
N PRO A 249 -37.96 -9.45 12.38
CA PRO A 249 -38.87 -9.67 13.51
C PRO A 249 -38.42 -10.76 14.48
N GLU A 250 -37.57 -11.69 14.03
CA GLU A 250 -37.04 -12.78 14.86
C GLU A 250 -35.90 -12.34 15.79
N THR A 251 -35.35 -11.13 15.59
CA THR A 251 -34.27 -10.59 16.41
C THR A 251 -34.77 -10.23 17.81
N LYS A 252 -34.57 -11.15 18.77
CA LYS A 252 -34.99 -10.99 20.17
C LYS A 252 -34.18 -9.96 20.94
N SER A 253 -32.91 -9.78 20.60
CA SER A 253 -32.00 -8.82 21.24
C SER A 253 -30.93 -8.36 20.26
N ILE A 254 -30.41 -7.14 20.46
CA ILE A 254 -29.33 -6.60 19.62
C ILE A 254 -28.03 -7.35 19.93
N PRO A 255 -27.39 -7.99 18.94
CA PRO A 255 -26.11 -8.67 19.13
C PRO A 255 -25.00 -7.70 19.59
N PRO A 256 -23.98 -8.20 20.31
CA PRO A 256 -22.81 -7.40 20.63
C PRO A 256 -22.13 -6.80 19.38
N PRO A 257 -21.51 -5.61 19.46
CA PRO A 257 -20.90 -4.90 18.33
C PRO A 257 -20.03 -5.76 17.41
N LYS A 258 -19.22 -6.65 17.98
CA LYS A 258 -18.34 -7.57 17.23
C LYS A 258 -19.07 -8.47 16.22
N TYR A 259 -20.31 -8.89 16.49
CA TYR A 259 -21.10 -9.71 15.56
C TYR A 259 -21.85 -8.85 14.54
N LEU A 260 -22.26 -7.64 14.94
CA LEU A 260 -22.88 -6.65 14.05
C LEU A 260 -21.91 -6.19 12.96
N PHE A 261 -20.65 -5.97 13.33
CA PHE A 261 -19.61 -5.45 12.45
C PHE A 261 -18.65 -6.51 11.88
N ALA A 262 -18.99 -7.79 12.04
CA ALA A 262 -18.39 -8.85 11.24
C ALA A 262 -18.93 -8.79 9.80
N LEU A 263 -18.09 -9.04 8.81
CA LEU A 263 -18.48 -9.16 7.41
C LEU A 263 -19.45 -10.32 7.25
N LYS A 264 -20.34 -10.21 6.26
CA LYS A 264 -21.13 -11.35 5.80
C LYS A 264 -20.34 -12.06 4.71
N ASN A 265 -20.00 -13.33 4.93
CA ASN A 265 -19.30 -14.17 3.97
C ASN A 265 -20.08 -14.29 2.66
N GLU A 266 -19.65 -13.55 1.66
CA GLU A 266 -20.35 -13.49 0.38
C GLU A 266 -19.42 -12.97 -0.73
N VAL A 267 -19.38 -13.66 -1.87
CA VAL A 267 -18.72 -13.21 -3.09
C VAL A 267 -19.77 -13.19 -4.21
N LYS A 268 -19.89 -12.07 -4.94
CA LYS A 268 -20.70 -12.05 -6.17
C LYS A 268 -19.87 -12.49 -7.37
N GLU A 269 -20.56 -12.96 -8.41
CA GLU A 269 -19.98 -13.09 -9.75
C GLU A 269 -19.34 -11.77 -10.19
N ASN A 270 -18.23 -11.87 -10.94
CA ASN A 270 -17.45 -10.73 -11.44
C ASN A 270 -16.93 -9.79 -10.34
N SER A 271 -16.74 -10.28 -9.12
CA SER A 271 -16.12 -9.46 -8.07
C SER A 271 -14.69 -9.10 -8.46
N ASN A 272 -14.37 -7.81 -8.45
CA ASN A 272 -13.01 -7.29 -8.60
C ASN A 272 -12.48 -6.68 -7.29
N PHE A 273 -13.33 -6.54 -6.28
CA PHE A 273 -12.99 -6.06 -4.95
C PHE A 273 -13.28 -7.15 -3.90
N PHE A 274 -12.26 -7.45 -3.10
CA PHE A 274 -12.32 -8.41 -2.01
C PHE A 274 -11.78 -7.77 -0.73
N ILE A 275 -12.49 -7.94 0.38
CA ILE A 275 -11.99 -7.58 1.71
C ILE A 275 -12.09 -8.78 2.64
N PHE A 276 -11.03 -9.01 3.41
CA PHE A 276 -10.94 -10.07 4.40
C PHE A 276 -10.81 -9.46 5.78
N GLN A 277 -11.53 -10.01 6.75
CA GLN A 277 -11.61 -9.54 8.13
C GLN A 277 -11.29 -10.66 9.11
N LYS A 278 -10.42 -10.38 10.07
CA LYS A 278 -10.17 -11.24 11.24
C LYS A 278 -10.31 -10.41 12.51
N MET A 279 -11.14 -10.88 13.44
CA MET A 279 -11.20 -10.33 14.79
C MET A 279 -10.09 -10.98 15.62
N ILE A 280 -9.19 -10.19 16.18
CA ILE A 280 -7.96 -10.70 16.76
C ILE A 280 -7.48 -9.88 17.96
N GLU A 281 -6.82 -10.52 18.91
CA GLU A 281 -6.21 -9.88 20.08
C GLU A 281 -4.69 -9.94 20.02
N GLY A 282 -4.03 -8.87 20.47
CA GLY A 282 -2.57 -8.79 20.51
C GLY A 282 -1.95 -9.79 21.52
N PRO A 283 -0.73 -10.29 21.26
CA PRO A 283 0.05 -10.11 20.03
C PRO A 283 -0.49 -10.95 18.86
N PHE A 284 -0.35 -10.45 17.63
CA PHE A 284 -0.71 -11.16 16.41
C PHE A 284 0.21 -10.85 15.23
N GLN A 285 0.14 -11.66 14.17
CA GLN A 285 0.86 -11.49 12.92
C GLN A 285 0.08 -12.05 11.70
N PHE A 286 0.15 -11.35 10.58
CA PHE A 286 -0.31 -11.79 9.26
C PHE A 286 0.78 -11.56 8.22
N ASP A 287 0.92 -12.49 7.28
CA ASP A 287 1.71 -12.30 6.07
C ASP A 287 0.77 -12.18 4.88
N ILE A 288 0.91 -11.10 4.10
CA ILE A 288 0.22 -10.88 2.82
C ILE A 288 1.28 -10.94 1.73
N ILE A 289 1.16 -11.90 0.81
CA ILE A 289 2.18 -12.25 -0.16
C ILE A 289 1.57 -12.20 -1.55
N PHE A 290 2.14 -11.39 -2.44
CA PHE A 290 1.87 -11.37 -3.87
C PHE A 290 2.99 -12.12 -4.60
N GLN A 291 2.60 -13.05 -5.46
CA GLN A 291 3.50 -13.88 -6.26
C GLN A 291 3.18 -13.69 -7.74
N SER A 292 4.12 -13.13 -8.50
CA SER A 292 4.01 -13.08 -9.96
C SER A 292 4.37 -14.44 -10.53
N ASN A 293 3.54 -15.03 -11.40
CA ASN A 293 3.83 -16.33 -12.03
C ASN A 293 5.10 -16.29 -12.90
N SER A 294 5.55 -15.10 -13.30
CA SER A 294 6.80 -14.91 -14.05
C SER A 294 8.05 -14.86 -13.17
N SER A 295 7.90 -14.81 -11.84
CA SER A 295 9.02 -14.80 -10.90
C SER A 295 9.62 -16.21 -10.76
N PRO A 296 10.94 -16.39 -10.87
CA PRO A 296 11.57 -17.70 -10.73
C PRO A 296 11.65 -18.19 -9.29
N ILE A 297 11.57 -17.28 -8.30
CA ILE A 297 11.70 -17.58 -6.88
C ILE A 297 10.63 -16.83 -6.12
N HIS A 298 9.76 -17.58 -5.44
CA HIS A 298 8.65 -17.01 -4.70
C HIS A 298 8.99 -16.67 -3.26
N LEU A 299 8.44 -15.55 -2.78
CA LEU A 299 8.46 -15.22 -1.36
C LEU A 299 7.46 -16.09 -0.57
N ASP A 300 7.85 -16.43 0.64
CA ASP A 300 7.07 -17.13 1.66
C ASP A 300 7.37 -16.53 3.05
N SER A 301 6.72 -17.03 4.11
CA SER A 301 6.90 -16.52 5.47
C SER A 301 8.34 -16.66 6.03
N GLU A 302 9.10 -17.66 5.58
CA GLU A 302 10.47 -17.93 6.07
C GLU A 302 11.49 -17.03 5.37
N SER A 303 11.43 -16.99 4.04
CA SER A 303 12.20 -16.06 3.21
C SER A 303 11.88 -14.60 3.53
N LEU A 304 10.63 -14.27 3.87
CA LEU A 304 10.26 -12.95 4.38
C LEU A 304 10.99 -12.61 5.68
N THR A 305 11.02 -13.53 6.65
CA THR A 305 11.68 -13.31 7.94
C THR A 305 13.18 -13.06 7.79
N SER A 306 13.85 -13.91 7.01
CA SER A 306 15.29 -13.80 6.75
C SER A 306 15.63 -12.58 5.89
N GLY A 307 14.82 -12.29 4.86
CA GLY A 307 14.97 -11.15 3.98
C GLY A 307 14.79 -9.81 4.69
N LEU A 308 13.78 -9.66 5.54
CA LEU A 308 13.57 -8.45 6.35
C LEU A 308 14.76 -8.16 7.26
N LYS A 309 15.32 -9.20 7.91
CA LYS A 309 16.51 -9.05 8.76
C LYS A 309 17.72 -8.58 7.94
N SER A 310 17.97 -9.22 6.79
CA SER A 310 19.07 -8.88 5.91
C SER A 310 18.94 -7.45 5.37
N LYS A 311 17.77 -7.09 4.84
CA LYS A 311 17.52 -5.75 4.29
C LYS A 311 17.55 -4.64 5.33
N SER A 312 17.15 -4.93 6.58
CA SER A 312 17.29 -3.99 7.69
C SER A 312 18.76 -3.63 7.97
N GLN A 313 19.67 -4.61 7.89
CA GLN A 313 21.11 -4.41 8.06
C GLN A 313 21.72 -3.69 6.85
N GLU A 314 21.33 -4.08 5.63
CA GLU A 314 21.75 -3.42 4.40
C GLU A 314 21.35 -1.94 4.37
N PHE A 315 20.13 -1.62 4.82
CA PHE A 315 19.66 -0.25 4.97
C PHE A 315 20.57 0.57 5.91
N ASP A 316 20.92 0.04 7.08
CA ASP A 316 21.78 0.75 8.03
C ASP A 316 23.17 1.01 7.47
N GLN A 317 23.75 0.01 6.79
CA GLN A 317 25.05 0.12 6.14
C GLN A 317 25.04 1.14 5.00
N ARG A 318 24.00 1.11 4.14
CA ARG A 318 23.84 2.08 3.06
C ARG A 318 23.62 3.49 3.61
N PHE A 319 22.81 3.65 4.65
CA PHE A 319 22.56 4.95 5.29
C PHE A 319 23.84 5.58 5.82
N GLU A 320 24.65 4.82 6.56
CA GLU A 320 25.92 5.35 7.05
C GLU A 320 26.89 5.64 5.90
N LYS A 321 26.97 4.77 4.88
CA LYS A 321 27.80 5.02 3.70
C LYS A 321 27.41 6.30 2.95
N THR A 322 26.11 6.60 2.86
CA THR A 322 25.59 7.78 2.14
C THR A 322 25.77 9.06 2.92
N PHE A 323 25.48 9.06 4.23
CA PHE A 323 25.41 10.28 5.03
C PHE A 323 26.59 10.48 6.00
N GLY A 324 27.30 9.42 6.38
CA GLY A 324 28.46 9.45 7.27
C GLY A 324 28.17 10.12 8.61
N LEU A 325 26.97 9.91 9.18
CA LEU A 325 26.55 10.66 10.36
C LEU A 325 27.31 10.23 11.61
N ARG A 326 27.65 8.94 11.73
CA ARG A 326 28.45 8.47 12.86
C ARG A 326 29.85 9.06 12.81
N GLU A 327 30.47 9.09 11.63
CA GLU A 327 31.79 9.72 11.43
C GLU A 327 31.78 11.24 11.72
N LYS A 328 30.64 11.90 11.48
CA LYS A 328 30.42 13.32 11.82
C LYS A 328 30.14 13.56 13.31
N GLY A 329 30.12 12.52 14.15
CA GLY A 329 29.96 12.63 15.60
C GLY A 329 28.51 12.65 16.09
N PHE A 330 27.52 12.30 15.25
CA PHE A 330 26.13 12.16 15.69
C PHE A 330 25.93 10.85 16.48
N ASN A 331 25.12 10.90 17.53
CA ASN A 331 24.79 9.72 18.34
C ASN A 331 23.69 8.85 17.71
N ASP A 332 23.51 7.63 18.23
CA ASP A 332 22.55 6.67 17.66
C ASP A 332 21.10 7.18 17.65
N SER A 333 20.67 7.99 18.62
CA SER A 333 19.33 8.59 18.64
C SER A 333 19.14 9.62 17.52
N GLN A 334 20.17 10.43 17.23
CA GLN A 334 20.16 11.40 16.13
C GLN A 334 20.21 10.69 14.77
N ILE A 335 20.99 9.61 14.65
CA ILE A 335 21.04 8.78 13.44
C ILE A 335 19.68 8.13 13.20
N TYR A 336 19.08 7.53 14.22
CA TYR A 336 17.75 6.92 14.13
C TYR A 336 16.66 7.94 13.74
N PHE A 337 16.74 9.16 14.29
CA PHE A 337 15.88 10.27 13.88
C PHE A 337 16.06 10.58 12.39
N ALA A 338 17.31 10.74 11.91
CA ALA A 338 17.59 11.03 10.51
C ALA A 338 17.12 9.91 9.56
N GLN A 339 17.35 8.64 9.93
CA GLN A 339 16.84 7.47 9.22
C GLN A 339 15.30 7.50 9.11
N THR A 340 14.63 7.80 10.22
CA THR A 340 13.17 7.88 10.28
C THR A 340 12.66 9.00 9.36
N ILE A 341 13.21 10.21 9.42
CA ILE A 341 12.75 11.34 8.59
C ILE A 341 12.95 11.07 7.10
N MET A 342 14.14 10.58 6.70
CA MET A 342 14.39 10.19 5.31
C MET A 342 13.42 9.09 4.85
N SER A 343 13.19 8.09 5.71
CA SER A 343 12.28 6.98 5.40
C SER A 343 10.83 7.45 5.25
N ASN A 344 10.39 8.48 5.98
CA ASN A 344 9.05 9.05 5.81
C ASN A 344 8.95 9.89 4.53
N LEU A 345 10.01 10.59 4.12
CA LEU A 345 10.03 11.27 2.82
C LEU A 345 9.89 10.25 1.69
N ILE A 346 10.69 9.18 1.71
CA ILE A 346 10.63 8.12 0.70
C ILE A 346 9.29 7.37 0.75
N GLY A 347 8.80 7.03 1.94
CA GLY A 347 7.50 6.39 2.13
C GLY A 347 6.31 7.31 1.83
N GLY A 348 6.55 8.61 1.59
CA GLY A 348 5.59 9.57 1.08
C GLY A 348 5.55 9.64 -0.45
N ILE A 349 6.39 8.90 -1.17
CA ILE A 349 6.34 8.82 -2.63
C ILE A 349 5.07 8.07 -3.05
N GLY A 350 4.30 8.68 -3.94
CA GLY A 350 3.08 8.12 -4.49
C GLY A 350 3.12 7.96 -6.00
N TYR A 351 2.26 7.07 -6.50
CA TYR A 351 1.93 6.97 -7.91
C TYR A 351 0.46 7.35 -8.09
N PHE A 352 0.24 8.38 -8.88
CA PHE A 352 -1.06 8.98 -9.14
C PHE A 352 -1.39 8.79 -10.62
N TYR A 353 -2.64 8.47 -10.90
CA TYR A 353 -3.15 8.37 -12.26
C TYR A 353 -4.58 8.91 -12.28
N GLY A 354 -4.89 9.75 -13.27
CA GLY A 354 -6.22 10.31 -13.44
C GLY A 354 -6.22 11.66 -14.13
N SER A 355 -7.41 12.25 -14.22
CA SER A 355 -7.63 13.53 -14.89
C SER A 355 -7.41 14.70 -13.93
N SER A 356 -6.81 15.79 -14.42
CA SER A 356 -6.79 17.08 -13.71
C SER A 356 -7.98 17.93 -14.14
N ILE A 357 -8.39 18.88 -13.30
CA ILE A 357 -9.35 19.93 -13.67
C ILE A 357 -8.52 21.16 -14.01
N VAL A 358 -8.61 21.63 -15.26
CA VAL A 358 -7.86 22.79 -15.76
C VAL A 358 -8.82 23.72 -16.48
N ASP A 359 -8.78 24.99 -16.12
CA ASP A 359 -9.45 26.04 -16.88
C ASP A 359 -8.47 26.64 -17.88
N ARG A 360 -8.80 26.55 -19.18
CA ARG A 360 -8.01 27.08 -20.29
C ARG A 360 -8.72 28.23 -20.99
N SER A 361 -9.79 28.78 -20.40
CA SER A 361 -10.45 29.96 -20.94
C SER A 361 -9.57 31.22 -20.88
N PHE A 362 -8.46 31.16 -20.15
CA PHE A 362 -7.42 32.18 -20.04
C PHE A 362 -6.37 31.99 -21.17
N THR A 363 -6.10 33.03 -21.94
CA THR A 363 -5.03 33.04 -22.96
C THR A 363 -3.96 34.07 -22.62
N ASP A 364 -2.70 33.83 -22.96
CA ASP A 364 -1.59 34.76 -22.68
C ASP A 364 -1.81 36.16 -23.29
N SER A 365 -2.59 36.26 -24.38
CA SER A 365 -3.01 37.54 -24.97
C SER A 365 -3.93 38.38 -24.06
N ASP A 366 -4.48 37.80 -23.01
CA ASP A 366 -5.33 38.50 -22.05
C ASP A 366 -4.53 39.29 -21.00
N GLU A 367 -3.26 38.91 -20.72
CA GLU A 367 -2.42 39.57 -19.69
C GLU A 367 -1.98 40.99 -20.10
N ASP A 368 -1.90 41.26 -21.40
CA ASP A 368 -1.54 42.57 -21.96
C ASP A 368 -2.75 43.54 -22.06
N GLU A 369 -3.97 43.12 -21.70
CA GLU A 369 -5.16 43.99 -21.67
C GLU A 369 -5.21 44.82 -20.36
N GLU A 370 -5.38 46.15 -20.45
CA GLU A 370 -5.55 47.05 -19.28
C GLU A 370 -6.70 46.63 -18.35
N GLU A 371 -7.65 45.83 -18.84
CA GLU A 371 -8.81 45.31 -18.10
C GLU A 371 -8.64 43.87 -17.60
N PHE A 372 -7.42 43.29 -17.64
CA PHE A 372 -7.16 41.92 -17.21
C PHE A 372 -7.76 41.58 -15.83
N TRP A 373 -7.62 42.50 -14.87
CA TRP A 373 -8.10 42.33 -13.50
C TRP A 373 -9.59 42.67 -13.28
N THR A 374 -10.26 43.32 -14.24
CA THR A 374 -11.63 43.85 -14.08
C THR A 374 -12.67 43.13 -14.94
N LYS A 375 -12.24 42.43 -15.99
CA LYS A 375 -13.12 41.69 -16.90
C LYS A 375 -13.57 40.38 -16.24
N TYR A 376 -14.82 40.37 -15.75
CA TYR A 376 -15.50 39.13 -15.37
C TYR A 376 -15.61 38.22 -16.60
N ARG A 377 -14.85 37.13 -16.59
CA ARG A 377 -14.91 36.07 -17.61
C ARG A 377 -15.63 34.85 -17.05
N GLU A 378 -16.34 34.14 -17.90
CA GLU A 378 -17.02 32.90 -17.55
C GLU A 378 -15.98 31.77 -17.44
N ALA A 379 -15.90 31.13 -16.27
CA ALA A 379 -14.99 30.01 -16.03
C ALA A 379 -15.46 28.78 -16.82
N ASP A 380 -14.52 28.07 -17.47
CA ASP A 380 -14.78 26.85 -18.23
C ASP A 380 -13.80 25.74 -17.81
N PRO A 381 -13.84 25.28 -16.54
CA PRO A 381 -12.97 24.22 -16.05
C PRO A 381 -13.32 22.89 -16.74
N ARG A 382 -12.31 22.25 -17.34
CA ARG A 382 -12.46 20.97 -18.04
C ARG A 382 -11.52 19.92 -17.49
N LEU A 383 -11.94 18.66 -17.63
CA LEU A 383 -11.05 17.53 -17.36
C LEU A 383 -10.00 17.42 -18.47
N THR A 384 -8.74 17.22 -18.07
CA THR A 384 -7.69 16.82 -18.99
C THR A 384 -7.80 15.33 -19.32
N PRO A 385 -7.18 14.86 -20.41
CA PRO A 385 -6.84 13.44 -20.51
C PRO A 385 -6.08 12.97 -19.25
N PRO A 386 -6.23 11.69 -18.87
CA PRO A 386 -5.58 11.18 -17.68
C PRO A 386 -4.05 11.13 -17.86
N LEU A 387 -3.33 11.47 -16.79
CA LEU A 387 -1.87 11.46 -16.75
C LEU A 387 -1.38 10.71 -15.52
N ALA A 388 -0.19 10.14 -15.63
CA ALA A 388 0.51 9.52 -14.50
C ALA A 388 1.51 10.49 -13.88
N LEU A 389 1.63 10.45 -12.56
CA LEU A 389 2.64 11.20 -11.80
C LEU A 389 3.23 10.31 -10.70
N PHE A 390 4.55 10.20 -10.68
CA PHE A 390 5.32 9.57 -9.61
C PHE A 390 6.11 10.65 -8.88
N THR A 391 5.79 10.92 -7.61
CA THR A 391 6.28 12.11 -6.91
C THR A 391 6.25 11.92 -5.39
N ALA A 392 7.13 12.59 -4.66
CA ALA A 392 6.99 12.71 -3.22
C ALA A 392 5.82 13.65 -2.85
N THR A 393 5.27 13.46 -1.65
CA THR A 393 4.19 14.29 -1.11
C THR A 393 4.67 15.09 0.10
N PRO A 394 4.31 16.39 0.22
CA PRO A 394 4.73 17.20 1.37
C PRO A 394 4.20 16.65 2.71
N SER A 395 3.00 16.08 2.70
CA SER A 395 2.34 15.57 3.90
C SER A 395 1.31 14.50 3.56
N ARG A 396 1.48 13.29 4.08
CA ARG A 396 0.54 12.17 3.91
C ARG A 396 -0.91 12.49 4.36
N PRO A 397 -1.17 13.15 5.51
CA PRO A 397 -2.55 13.45 5.92
C PRO A 397 -3.18 14.68 5.24
N PHE A 398 -2.39 15.70 4.89
CA PHE A 398 -2.94 16.97 4.39
C PHE A 398 -2.77 17.16 2.88
N PHE A 399 -1.63 16.75 2.36
CA PHE A 399 -1.19 17.01 0.99
C PHE A 399 -0.65 15.73 0.34
N PRO A 400 -1.43 14.62 0.27
CA PRO A 400 -0.96 13.39 -0.35
C PRO A 400 -1.02 13.48 -1.89
N ARG A 401 -0.37 14.50 -2.46
CA ARG A 401 -0.31 14.81 -3.90
C ARG A 401 0.96 15.59 -4.21
N GLY A 402 1.33 15.62 -5.49
CA GLY A 402 2.49 16.39 -5.96
C GLY A 402 2.29 17.89 -5.84
N PHE A 403 3.32 18.58 -5.35
CA PHE A 403 3.43 20.03 -5.41
C PHE A 403 4.72 20.38 -6.13
N TYR A 404 4.60 21.14 -7.22
CA TYR A 404 5.70 21.37 -8.16
C TYR A 404 6.96 21.96 -7.49
N TRP A 405 6.78 22.97 -6.63
CA TRP A 405 7.92 23.63 -6.00
C TRP A 405 8.49 22.83 -4.81
N ASP A 406 7.64 22.17 -4.00
CA ASP A 406 8.07 21.28 -2.92
C ASP A 406 8.93 20.12 -3.45
N GLU A 407 8.59 19.57 -4.62
CA GLU A 407 9.29 18.43 -5.20
C GLU A 407 10.78 18.74 -5.45
N GLY A 408 11.13 19.96 -5.81
CA GLY A 408 12.54 20.38 -5.93
C GLY A 408 13.32 20.18 -4.62
N PHE A 409 12.71 20.47 -3.47
CA PHE A 409 13.33 20.26 -2.16
C PHE A 409 13.34 18.79 -1.75
N HIS A 410 12.28 18.04 -2.05
CA HIS A 410 12.26 16.58 -1.83
C HIS A 410 13.43 15.89 -2.55
N GLN A 411 13.67 16.26 -3.81
CA GLN A 411 14.69 15.65 -4.66
C GLN A 411 16.12 15.96 -4.20
N LEU A 412 16.37 17.03 -3.45
CA LEU A 412 17.69 17.28 -2.86
C LEU A 412 18.11 16.19 -1.87
N LEU A 413 17.17 15.63 -1.10
CA LEU A 413 17.45 14.53 -0.17
C LEU A 413 17.30 13.18 -0.85
N ILE A 414 16.24 12.98 -1.65
CA ILE A 414 16.02 11.73 -2.39
C ILE A 414 17.19 11.44 -3.31
N GLY A 415 17.65 12.41 -4.11
CA GLY A 415 18.77 12.23 -5.05
C GLY A 415 20.11 11.93 -4.37
N LYS A 416 20.29 12.29 -3.09
CA LYS A 416 21.45 11.86 -2.30
C LYS A 416 21.36 10.40 -1.88
N TRP A 417 20.16 9.92 -1.61
CA TRP A 417 19.90 8.52 -1.26
C TRP A 417 19.92 7.60 -2.48
N ASP A 418 19.18 7.97 -3.53
CA ASP A 418 18.98 7.21 -4.75
C ASP A 418 18.67 8.16 -5.93
N ASN A 419 19.67 8.43 -6.76
CA ASN A 419 19.55 9.37 -7.88
C ASN A 419 18.68 8.83 -9.03
N ASP A 420 18.43 7.52 -9.05
CA ASP A 420 17.61 6.86 -10.06
C ASP A 420 16.17 6.61 -9.59
N LEU A 421 15.79 7.09 -8.40
CA LEU A 421 14.44 7.00 -7.85
C LEU A 421 13.55 8.12 -8.45
N ARG A 422 13.12 7.91 -9.69
CA ARG A 422 12.29 8.85 -10.48
C ARG A 422 11.24 8.16 -11.35
#